data_AF-A0A2V5NKS7-F1
#
_entry.id   AF-A0A2V5NKS7-F1
#
_cell.length_a   1.000
_cell.length_b   1.000
_cell.length_c   1.000
_cell.angle_alpha   90.00
_cell.angle_beta   90.00
_cell.angle_gamma   90.00
#
_symmetry.space_group_name_H-M   'P 1'
#
loop_
_entity.id
_entity.type
_entity.pdbx_description
1 polymer ?
#
loop_
_entity_poly.entity_id
_entity_poly.type
_entity_poly.pdbx_seq_one_letter_code
_entity_poly.pdbx_strand_id
1 'polypeptide(L)' 'MSLVEIEEAVDKLSPEDLSKLAAHIARRDKLAWDMEIEEDFSPDGKHEKTLERIDAQIDARNFTALP' A
#
# COMPACT_ATOMS: atom_id res chain seq x y z
N MET A 1 1.89 22.72 14.24
CA MET A 1 2.11 22.91 12.81
C MET A 1 0.86 22.44 12.09
N SER A 2 0.27 23.31 11.27
CA SER A 2 -0.88 23.02 10.44
C SER A 2 -0.46 22.39 9.10
N LEU A 3 -1.41 21.79 8.38
CA LEU A 3 -1.17 21.26 7.04
C LEU A 3 -0.71 22.38 6.08
N VAL A 4 -1.33 23.55 6.17
CA VAL A 4 -0.98 24.73 5.36
C VAL A 4 0.48 25.16 5.59
N GLU A 5 0.94 25.17 6.84
CA GLU A 5 2.34 25.49 7.16
C GLU A 5 3.32 24.44 6.58
N ILE A 6 2.91 23.17 6.47
CA ILE A 6 3.72 22.12 5.84
C ILE A 6 3.77 22.32 4.32
N GLU A 7 2.62 22.58 3.69
CA GLU A 7 2.53 22.83 2.24
C GLU A 7 3.43 24.01 1.83
N GLU A 8 3.35 25.13 2.56
CA GLU A 8 4.22 26.29 2.30
C GLU A 8 5.71 26.00 2.52
N ALA A 9 6.05 25.08 3.44
CA ALA A 9 7.43 24.67 3.66
C ALA A 9 7.93 23.76 2.52
N VAL A 10 7.07 22.89 2.00
CA VAL A 10 7.35 22.00 0.86
C VAL A 10 7.60 22.81 -0.41
N ASP A 11 6.80 23.85 -0.66
CA ASP A 11 6.95 24.73 -1.84
C ASP A 11 8.29 25.49 -1.86
N LYS A 12 8.92 25.66 -0.71
CA LYS A 12 10.22 26.34 -0.56
C LYS A 12 11.42 25.38 -0.65
N LEU A 13 11.20 24.08 -0.76
CA LEU A 13 12.29 23.09 -0.83
C LEU A 13 13.05 23.18 -2.15
N SER A 14 14.34 22.87 -2.08
CA SER A 14 15.13 22.60 -3.27
C SER A 14 14.60 21.32 -3.97
N PRO A 15 14.81 21.15 -5.28
CA PRO A 15 14.42 19.92 -5.97
C PRO A 15 15.03 18.65 -5.34
N GLU A 16 16.25 18.75 -4.80
CA GLU A 16 16.92 17.64 -4.12
C GLU A 16 16.23 17.28 -2.80
N ASP A 17 15.89 18.27 -1.99
CA ASP A 17 15.22 18.03 -0.71
C ASP A 17 13.76 17.60 -0.89
N LEU A 18 13.09 18.11 -1.92
CA LEU A 18 11.77 17.65 -2.33
C LEU A 18 11.79 16.17 -2.72
N SER A 19 12.83 15.73 -3.45
CA SER A 19 13.01 14.32 -3.81
C SER A 19 13.23 13.43 -2.57
N LYS A 20 14.05 13.90 -1.61
CA LYS A 20 14.26 13.19 -0.33
C LYS A 20 12.97 13.09 0.49
N LEU A 21 12.17 14.16 0.52
CA LEU A 21 10.88 14.18 1.21
C LEU A 21 9.89 13.22 0.55
N ALA A 22 9.80 13.21 -0.77
CA ALA A 22 8.95 12.28 -1.51
C ALA A 22 9.34 10.82 -1.23
N ALA A 23 10.64 10.50 -1.24
CA ALA A 23 11.13 9.16 -0.89
C ALA A 23 10.81 8.77 0.57
N HIS A 24 10.82 9.75 1.48
CA HIS A 24 10.43 9.52 2.87
C HIS A 24 8.93 9.22 3.02
N ILE A 25 8.07 9.98 2.34
CA ILE A 25 6.62 9.75 2.31
C ILE A 25 6.31 8.38 1.71
N ALA A 26 6.88 8.06 0.55
CA ALA A 26 6.67 6.77 -0.11
C ALA A 26 7.04 5.57 0.78
N ARG A 27 8.10 5.67 1.59
CA ARG A 27 8.45 4.63 2.57
C ARG A 27 7.41 4.48 3.68
N ARG A 28 6.82 5.58 4.15
CA ARG A 28 5.76 5.54 5.16
C ARG A 28 4.47 4.96 4.60
N ASP A 29 4.08 5.39 3.41
CA ASP A 29 2.89 4.87 2.74
C ASP A 29 3.02 3.38 2.48
N LYS A 30 4.20 2.93 2.02
CA LYS A 30 4.48 1.50 1.87
C LYS A 30 4.29 0.74 3.19
N LEU A 31 4.83 1.23 4.30
CA LEU A 31 4.68 0.55 5.59
C LEU A 31 3.22 0.49 6.05
N ALA A 32 2.45 1.56 5.83
CA ALA A 32 1.02 1.57 6.14
C ALA A 32 0.27 0.54 5.28
N TRP A 33 0.59 0.46 3.99
CA TRP A 33 0.03 -0.55 3.09
C TRP A 33 0.42 -1.97 3.49
N ASP A 34 1.68 -2.21 3.87
CA ASP A 34 2.15 -3.52 4.33
C ASP A 34 1.34 -3.97 5.57
N MET A 35 1.03 -3.04 6.49
CA MET A 35 0.18 -3.32 7.67
C MET A 35 -1.28 -3.57 7.30
N GLU A 36 -1.86 -2.76 6.41
CA GLU A 36 -3.25 -2.90 5.97
C GLU A 36 -3.45 -4.23 5.23
N ILE A 37 -2.49 -4.63 4.40
CA ILE A 37 -2.49 -5.94 3.73
C ILE A 37 -2.43 -7.07 4.76
N GLU A 38 -1.54 -7.01 5.75
CA GLU A 38 -1.46 -8.05 6.77
C GLU A 38 -2.78 -8.20 7.54
N GLU A 39 -3.44 -7.09 7.89
CA GLU A 39 -4.73 -7.09 8.58
C GLU A 39 -5.87 -7.59 7.68
N ASP A 40 -5.93 -7.13 6.43
CA ASP A 40 -6.99 -7.51 5.50
C ASP A 40 -6.96 -9.02 5.18
N PHE A 41 -5.78 -9.63 5.16
CA PHE A 41 -5.57 -11.04 4.84
C PHE A 41 -5.33 -11.93 6.07
N SER A 42 -5.44 -11.41 7.29
CA SER A 42 -5.36 -12.21 8.51
C SER A 42 -6.55 -13.19 8.63
N PRO A 43 -6.47 -14.21 9.51
CA PRO A 43 -7.66 -14.96 9.92
C PRO A 43 -8.75 -14.01 10.44
N ASP A 44 -10.02 -14.24 10.09
CA ASP A 44 -11.15 -13.31 10.29
C ASP A 44 -11.01 -11.92 9.63
N GLY A 45 -9.97 -11.72 8.82
CA GLY A 45 -9.71 -10.50 8.08
C GLY A 45 -10.73 -10.29 6.96
N LYS A 46 -10.82 -9.05 6.47
CA LYS A 46 -11.79 -8.64 5.43
C LYS A 46 -11.75 -9.50 4.16
N HIS A 47 -10.58 -10.05 3.84
CA HIS A 47 -10.34 -10.83 2.63
C HIS A 47 -10.18 -12.34 2.86
N GLU A 48 -10.44 -12.85 4.07
CA GLU A 48 -10.39 -14.29 4.37
C GLU A 48 -11.23 -15.13 3.37
N LYS A 49 -12.50 -14.77 3.17
CA LYS A 49 -13.39 -15.45 2.20
C LYS A 49 -12.93 -15.33 0.75
N THR A 50 -12.11 -14.32 0.45
CA THR A 50 -11.53 -14.15 -0.89
C THR A 50 -10.41 -15.16 -1.10
N LEU A 51 -9.60 -15.44 -0.07
CA LEU A 51 -8.56 -16.47 -0.11
C LEU A 51 -9.17 -17.86 -0.36
N GLU A 52 -10.19 -18.25 0.40
CA GLU A 52 -10.87 -19.54 0.21
C GLU A 52 -11.41 -19.71 -1.21
N ARG A 53 -11.94 -18.64 -1.81
CA ARG A 53 -12.44 -18.65 -3.18
C ARG A 53 -11.31 -18.79 -4.20
N ILE A 54 -10.17 -18.12 -3.97
CA ILE A 54 -9.00 -18.22 -4.84
C ILE A 54 -8.45 -19.64 -4.81
N ASP A 55 -8.30 -20.24 -3.63
CA ASP A 55 -7.83 -21.62 -3.48
C ASP A 55 -8.75 -22.61 -4.23
N ALA A 56 -10.07 -22.47 -4.10
CA ALA A 56 -11.03 -23.28 -4.84
C ALA A 56 -10.91 -23.11 -6.38
N GLN A 57 -10.59 -21.90 -6.86
CA GLN A 57 -10.35 -21.67 -8.29
C GLN A 57 -9.03 -22.26 -8.78
N ILE A 58 -7.99 -22.22 -7.95
CA ILE A 58 -6.69 -22.86 -8.23
C ILE A 58 -6.87 -24.38 -8.33
N ASP A 59 -7.57 -24.99 -7.37
CA ASP A 59 -7.87 -26.42 -7.35
C ASP A 59 -8.69 -26.84 -8.58
N ALA A 60 -9.64 -26.01 -8.99
CA ALA A 60 -10.44 -26.22 -10.20
C ALA A 60 -9.65 -25.95 -11.50
N ARG A 61 -8.39 -25.51 -11.43
CA ARG A 61 -7.58 -25.01 -12.55
C ARG A 61 -8.31 -23.95 -13.38
N ASN A 62 -9.14 -23.15 -12.73
CA ASN A 62 -9.96 -22.12 -13.33
C ASN A 62 -9.24 -20.77 -13.31
N PHE A 63 -8.08 -20.70 -13.95
CA PHE A 63 -7.31 -19.47 -14.09
C PHE A 63 -6.57 -19.45 -15.43
N THR A 64 -6.40 -18.25 -15.97
CA THR A 64 -5.60 -18.04 -17.17
C THR A 64 -4.14 -17.91 -16.75
N ALA A 65 -3.27 -18.76 -17.30
CA ALA A 65 -1.83 -18.60 -17.11
C ALA A 65 -1.38 -17.24 -17.64
N LEU A 66 -0.51 -16.57 -16.90
CA LEU A 66 0.18 -15.39 -17.41
C LEU A 66 1.02 -15.83 -18.64
N PRO A 67 1.09 -14.98 -19.68
CA PRO A 67 1.83 -15.29 -20.91
C PRO A 67 3.33 -15.50 -20.67
#